data_AF-A0A3C1RDQ3-F1
#
_entry.id   AF-A0A3C1RDQ3-F1
#
_cell.length_a   1.000
_cell.length_b   1.000
_cell.length_c   1.000
_cell.angle_alpha   90.00
_cell.angle_beta   90.00
_cell.angle_gamma   90.00
#
_symmetry.space_group_name_H-M   'P 1'
#
loop_
_entity.id
_entity.type
_entity.pdbx_description
1 polymer ?
#
loop_
_entity_poly.entity_id
_entity_poly.type
_entity_poly.pdbx_seq_one_letter_code
_entity_poly.pdbx_strand_id
1 'polypeptide(L)'
;MTQETKTEIIQSLNEADLREKVLIPLFTKMGFIDPILHHHANEKGKDIILKEIDTKFSKTYYLSVVVKAGDVTGSSSGSSSYFALINQIKQSLNEPYKHIYELKEVFVDQVIIVISGKFLPTSLESIYGTLKAERLDKSIREPLDINKLLRLIDEHFSEYWDEYNNETKALVEQRNYLLNNLGKLSKVLFPDIKDQELFLQKVSRSDYEIELFPYKSVRKYIANIGYKSINIDEVDDFFTDPSISNGYADIKKYFFEIKEKAKKTLYEIDEVVEILKAILEEKNPEKAVELTMDLESYVGGGYGRNFQFSTNDIEQQEEFYYGLKEYRNKKEHLIEQKALEFYNQLFDIVAEKTEKELKNFYNEHPKEDKDTWLGFLLTLDLKSQELIELKYYKFQETPKIIQEDSKFGRASKEIERMSIINSTQIKVEIAINNYGFWKDEEYTNEMKAKTFLWHYQKAFEKMFLEMTGLSEE
;
A
#
# COMPACT_ATOMS: atom_id res chain seq x y z
N MET A 1 31.02 -17.10 -13.85
CA MET A 1 31.16 -15.93 -14.75
C MET A 1 32.60 -15.43 -14.71
N THR A 2 33.18 -15.03 -15.84
CA THR A 2 34.53 -14.41 -15.87
C THR A 2 34.45 -12.94 -15.44
N GLN A 3 35.58 -12.32 -15.06
CA GLN A 3 35.60 -10.88 -14.73
C GLN A 3 35.26 -9.99 -15.94
N GLU A 4 35.63 -10.41 -17.14
CA GLU A 4 35.28 -9.70 -18.37
C GLU A 4 33.76 -9.65 -18.56
N THR A 5 33.07 -10.78 -18.40
CA THR A 5 31.59 -10.81 -18.48
C THR A 5 30.93 -9.97 -17.39
N LYS A 6 31.44 -10.00 -16.16
CA LYS A 6 30.93 -9.15 -15.07
C LYS A 6 31.07 -7.66 -15.38
N THR A 7 32.21 -7.29 -15.97
CA THR A 7 32.52 -5.91 -16.39
C THR A 7 31.54 -5.44 -17.47
N GLU A 8 31.34 -6.25 -18.51
CA GLU A 8 30.41 -5.96 -19.59
C GLU A 8 28.97 -5.79 -19.08
N ILE A 9 28.52 -6.65 -18.17
CA ILE A 9 27.17 -6.56 -17.57
C ILE A 9 27.00 -5.21 -16.88
N ILE A 10 27.89 -4.83 -15.97
CA ILE A 10 27.75 -3.58 -15.22
C ILE A 10 27.93 -2.35 -16.11
N GLN A 11 28.79 -2.41 -17.12
CA GLN A 11 28.97 -1.32 -18.08
C GLN A 11 27.79 -1.15 -19.04
N SER A 12 27.04 -2.22 -19.30
CA SER A 12 25.84 -2.17 -20.14
C SER A 12 24.63 -1.54 -19.43
N LEU A 13 24.67 -1.42 -18.10
CA LEU A 13 23.59 -0.81 -17.34
C LEU A 13 23.55 0.70 -17.58
N ASN A 14 22.33 1.21 -17.80
CA ASN A 14 22.10 2.64 -17.71
C ASN A 14 22.20 3.10 -16.23
N GLU A 15 22.28 4.41 -16.03
CA GLU A 15 22.46 4.99 -14.69
C GLU A 15 21.30 4.68 -13.72
N ALA A 16 20.06 4.52 -14.22
CA ALA A 16 18.91 4.18 -13.38
C ALA A 16 18.97 2.73 -12.89
N ASP A 17 19.22 1.79 -13.81
CA ASP A 17 19.36 0.37 -13.47
C ASP A 17 20.56 0.12 -12.56
N LEU A 18 21.68 0.82 -12.79
CA LEU A 18 22.84 0.76 -11.91
C LEU A 18 22.48 1.21 -10.49
N ARG A 19 21.69 2.28 -10.33
CA ARG A 19 21.24 2.78 -9.03
C ARG A 19 20.31 1.80 -8.33
N GLU A 20 19.22 1.42 -8.99
CA GLU A 20 18.13 0.68 -8.37
C GLU A 20 18.42 -0.81 -8.19
N LYS A 21 19.03 -1.45 -9.19
CA LYS A 21 19.20 -2.92 -9.21
C LYS A 21 20.53 -3.37 -8.60
N VAL A 22 21.53 -2.49 -8.60
CA VAL A 22 22.88 -2.85 -8.13
C VAL A 22 23.26 -2.07 -6.88
N LEU A 23 23.28 -0.74 -6.95
CA LEU A 23 23.87 0.08 -5.91
C LEU A 23 23.03 0.15 -4.64
N ILE A 24 21.71 0.31 -4.73
CA ILE A 24 20.83 0.31 -3.54
C ILE A 24 20.96 -1.02 -2.78
N PRO A 25 20.74 -2.20 -3.41
CA PRO A 25 20.92 -3.48 -2.72
C PRO A 25 22.34 -3.71 -2.22
N LEU A 26 23.37 -3.30 -3.00
CA LEU A 26 24.76 -3.41 -2.59
C LEU A 26 25.04 -2.59 -1.34
N PHE A 27 24.63 -1.32 -1.30
CA PHE A 27 24.86 -0.45 -0.14
C PHE A 27 24.09 -0.94 1.09
N THR A 28 22.87 -1.46 0.93
CA THR A 28 22.15 -2.13 2.02
C THR A 28 22.97 -3.31 2.57
N LYS A 29 23.50 -4.17 1.69
CA LYS A 29 24.31 -5.34 2.10
C LYS A 29 25.70 -4.96 2.62
N MET A 30 26.21 -3.78 2.28
CA MET A 30 27.43 -3.21 2.87
C MET A 30 27.19 -2.59 4.26
N GLY A 31 25.95 -2.55 4.75
CA GLY A 31 25.61 -2.04 6.07
C GLY A 31 25.29 -0.53 6.11
N PHE A 32 25.02 0.10 4.96
CA PHE A 32 24.50 1.46 4.94
C PHE A 32 22.99 1.47 5.22
N ILE A 33 22.55 2.47 5.98
CA ILE A 33 21.16 2.62 6.42
C ILE A 33 20.37 3.42 5.39
N ASP A 34 19.15 2.98 5.11
CA ASP A 34 18.18 3.60 4.20
C ASP A 34 18.78 4.10 2.86
N PRO A 35 19.35 3.24 1.99
CA PRO A 35 19.75 3.69 0.66
C PRO A 35 18.50 4.07 -0.16
N ILE A 36 18.18 5.36 -0.18
CA ILE A 36 16.96 5.89 -0.82
C ILE A 36 17.32 6.48 -2.17
N LEU A 37 16.60 6.05 -3.21
CA LEU A 37 16.65 6.68 -4.53
C LEU A 37 16.07 8.09 -4.46
N HIS A 38 16.81 9.08 -4.93
CA HIS A 38 16.39 10.48 -4.86
C HIS A 38 16.28 11.11 -6.26
N HIS A 39 15.52 10.49 -7.16
CA HIS A 39 15.42 10.91 -8.58
C HIS A 39 14.13 11.66 -8.93
N HIS A 40 14.12 12.99 -8.78
CA HIS A 40 12.99 13.89 -9.12
C HIS A 40 13.49 15.27 -9.58
N ALA A 41 12.62 16.16 -10.08
CA ALA A 41 13.00 17.51 -10.54
C ALA A 41 13.71 18.41 -9.49
N ASN A 42 13.77 17.98 -8.22
CA ASN A 42 14.48 18.62 -7.09
C ASN A 42 15.70 17.80 -6.60
N GLU A 43 16.28 16.96 -7.46
CA GLU A 43 17.36 16.00 -7.12
C GLU A 43 18.68 16.66 -6.70
N LYS A 44 18.95 17.92 -7.10
CA LYS A 44 20.07 18.75 -6.58
C LYS A 44 21.41 17.99 -6.49
N GLY A 45 21.68 17.16 -7.49
CA GLY A 45 22.91 16.37 -7.62
C GLY A 45 23.04 15.15 -6.70
N LYS A 46 21.96 14.66 -6.08
CA LYS A 46 21.96 13.50 -5.17
C LYS A 46 21.21 12.33 -5.77
N ASP A 47 21.92 11.31 -6.24
CA ASP A 47 21.26 10.16 -6.87
C ASP A 47 20.71 9.15 -5.85
N ILE A 48 21.54 8.82 -4.86
CA ILE A 48 21.15 7.97 -3.73
C ILE A 48 21.57 8.69 -2.47
N ILE A 49 20.76 8.60 -1.42
CA ILE A 49 21.13 9.08 -0.10
C ILE A 49 21.27 7.87 0.80
N LEU A 50 22.40 7.78 1.50
CA LEU A 50 22.69 6.78 2.51
C LEU A 50 22.81 7.48 3.86
N LYS A 51 22.66 6.69 4.92
CA LYS A 51 23.09 7.06 6.25
C LYS A 51 24.15 6.07 6.72
N GLU A 52 25.14 6.58 7.43
CA GLU A 52 26.06 5.77 8.21
C GLU A 52 26.12 6.33 9.61
N ILE A 53 26.05 5.46 10.60
CA ILE A 53 26.16 5.87 11.98
C ILE A 53 27.60 5.61 12.41
N ASP A 54 28.32 6.69 12.73
CA ASP A 54 29.56 6.55 13.47
C ASP A 54 29.22 6.27 14.91
N THR A 55 29.20 4.98 15.20
CA THR A 55 28.88 4.43 16.50
C THR A 55 29.96 4.69 17.56
N LYS A 56 31.10 5.32 17.23
CA LYS A 56 32.05 5.80 18.25
C LYS A 56 31.70 7.18 18.78
N PHE A 57 30.93 7.96 18.01
CA PHE A 57 30.57 9.33 18.36
C PHE A 57 29.06 9.58 18.27
N SER A 58 28.27 8.51 18.12
CA SER A 58 26.82 8.50 17.90
C SER A 58 26.37 9.56 16.89
N LYS A 59 27.19 9.77 15.85
CA LYS A 59 26.93 10.78 14.81
C LYS A 59 26.41 10.08 13.57
N THR A 60 25.22 10.46 13.15
CA THR A 60 24.69 10.10 11.83
C THR A 60 25.38 10.96 10.77
N TYR A 61 26.07 10.29 9.86
CA TYR A 61 26.60 10.89 8.65
C TYR A 61 25.61 10.65 7.52
N TYR A 62 25.19 11.72 6.88
CA TYR A 62 24.39 11.65 5.66
C TYR A 62 25.33 11.63 4.48
N LEU A 63 25.27 10.55 3.71
CA LEU A 63 26.08 10.39 2.52
C LEU A 63 25.21 10.53 1.30
N SER A 64 25.71 11.26 0.31
CA SER A 64 25.13 11.20 -1.02
C SER A 64 26.01 10.33 -1.90
N VAL A 65 25.37 9.49 -2.71
CA VAL A 65 26.03 8.83 -3.82
C VAL A 65 25.70 9.60 -5.08
N VAL A 66 26.75 9.91 -5.84
CA VAL A 66 26.65 10.42 -7.20
C VAL A 66 27.08 9.30 -8.13
N VAL A 67 26.19 8.94 -9.04
CA VAL A 67 26.34 7.79 -9.93
C VAL A 67 26.50 8.28 -11.37
N LYS A 68 27.49 7.74 -12.08
CA LYS A 68 27.67 8.01 -13.51
C LYS A 68 27.92 6.72 -14.28
N ALA A 69 27.17 6.52 -15.35
CA ALA A 69 27.44 5.42 -16.28
C ALA A 69 28.60 5.77 -17.23
N GLY A 70 29.55 4.85 -17.40
CA GLY A 70 30.68 4.98 -18.33
C GLY A 70 31.94 5.61 -17.74
N ASP A 71 32.93 5.86 -18.61
CA ASP A 71 34.23 6.42 -18.23
C ASP A 71 34.17 7.92 -17.98
N VAL A 72 34.88 8.39 -16.94
CA VAL A 72 34.98 9.82 -16.63
C VAL A 72 36.29 10.38 -17.18
N THR A 73 36.18 11.24 -18.20
CA THR A 73 37.31 11.81 -18.93
C THR A 73 37.52 13.30 -18.62
N GLY A 74 38.73 13.80 -18.90
CA GLY A 74 39.10 15.21 -18.71
C GLY A 74 38.52 16.19 -19.74
N SER A 75 37.65 15.74 -20.65
CA SER A 75 37.07 16.61 -21.68
C SER A 75 36.10 17.62 -21.07
N SER A 76 36.18 18.88 -21.50
CA SER A 76 35.43 20.01 -20.96
C SER A 76 33.97 20.11 -21.45
N SER A 77 33.52 19.20 -22.32
CA SER A 77 32.17 19.22 -22.90
C SER A 77 31.55 17.82 -22.92
N GLY A 78 30.58 17.57 -22.04
CA GLY A 78 29.79 16.33 -21.97
C GLY A 78 29.14 16.08 -20.61
N SER A 79 28.05 15.31 -20.55
CA SER A 79 27.38 14.89 -19.30
C SER A 79 28.23 13.94 -18.45
N SER A 80 29.24 13.31 -19.04
CA SER A 80 30.29 12.49 -18.41
C SER A 80 31.58 13.27 -18.12
N SER A 81 31.55 14.60 -18.27
CA SER A 81 32.72 15.44 -17.98
C SER A 81 32.98 15.52 -16.47
N TYR A 82 34.27 15.61 -16.11
CA TYR A 82 34.66 15.79 -14.71
C TYR A 82 34.05 17.07 -14.09
N PHE A 83 33.79 18.12 -14.89
CA PHE A 83 33.12 19.34 -14.44
C PHE A 83 31.66 19.09 -14.04
N ALA A 84 30.92 18.28 -14.79
CA ALA A 84 29.55 17.92 -14.45
C ALA A 84 29.50 17.17 -13.12
N LEU A 85 30.43 16.24 -12.91
CA LEU A 85 30.56 15.50 -11.66
C LEU A 85 30.92 16.42 -10.48
N ILE A 86 31.87 17.33 -10.66
CA ILE A 86 32.23 18.33 -9.63
C ILE A 86 31.01 19.18 -9.25
N ASN A 87 30.23 19.64 -10.23
CA ASN A 87 29.04 20.44 -9.96
C ASN A 87 27.98 19.64 -9.20
N GLN A 88 27.78 18.36 -9.54
CA GLN A 88 26.87 17.48 -8.79
C GLN A 88 27.35 17.26 -7.36
N ILE A 89 28.65 17.03 -7.14
CA ILE A 89 29.24 16.90 -5.80
C ILE A 89 29.00 18.20 -4.99
N LYS A 90 29.22 19.36 -5.59
CA LYS A 90 28.99 20.66 -4.93
C LYS A 90 27.52 20.89 -4.60
N GLN A 91 26.61 20.60 -5.51
CA GLN A 91 25.16 20.71 -5.26
C GLN A 91 24.71 19.71 -4.19
N SER A 92 25.29 18.51 -4.22
CA SER A 92 25.03 17.49 -3.22
C SER A 92 25.40 18.00 -1.83
N LEU A 93 26.63 18.49 -1.63
CA LEU A 93 27.13 18.98 -0.34
C LEU A 93 26.46 20.28 0.15
N ASN A 94 26.22 21.24 -0.75
CA ASN A 94 25.80 22.59 -0.36
C ASN A 94 24.29 22.78 -0.33
N GLU A 95 23.51 21.86 -0.89
CA GLU A 95 22.05 21.98 -0.87
C GLU A 95 21.44 20.92 0.03
N PRO A 96 20.57 21.30 0.98
CA PRO A 96 19.91 20.32 1.81
C PRO A 96 18.88 19.55 0.99
N TYR A 97 18.70 18.28 1.32
CA TYR A 97 17.58 17.49 0.83
C TYR A 97 16.47 17.47 1.88
N LYS A 98 15.22 17.37 1.44
CA LYS A 98 14.08 17.27 2.35
C LYS A 98 13.86 15.82 2.72
N HIS A 99 14.07 15.49 3.99
CA HIS A 99 13.82 14.16 4.50
C HIS A 99 12.32 13.85 4.41
N ILE A 100 11.94 12.83 3.62
CA ILE A 100 10.54 12.53 3.27
C ILE A 100 9.68 12.26 4.53
N TYR A 101 10.29 11.65 5.54
CA TYR A 101 9.62 11.28 6.79
C TYR A 101 9.57 12.40 7.83
N GLU A 102 10.55 13.31 7.81
CA GLU A 102 10.69 14.32 8.87
C GLU A 102 10.30 15.74 8.40
N LEU A 103 10.10 15.92 7.09
CA LEU A 103 9.87 17.21 6.43
C LEU A 103 10.93 18.27 6.76
N LYS A 104 12.13 17.83 7.18
CA LYS A 104 13.28 18.68 7.54
C LYS A 104 14.33 18.69 6.45
N GLU A 105 15.04 19.82 6.37
CA GLU A 105 16.16 20.02 5.47
C GLU A 105 17.45 19.50 6.12
N VAL A 106 18.10 18.54 5.47
CA VAL A 106 19.31 17.87 5.96
C VAL A 106 20.44 18.04 4.94
N PHE A 107 21.61 18.45 5.41
CA PHE A 107 22.83 18.55 4.60
C PHE A 107 23.60 17.23 4.64
N VAL A 108 24.17 16.85 3.50
CA VAL A 108 25.00 15.65 3.41
C VAL A 108 26.43 15.98 3.85
N ASP A 109 26.99 15.13 4.71
CA ASP A 109 28.35 15.29 5.24
C ASP A 109 29.41 14.87 4.22
N GLN A 110 29.11 13.81 3.46
CA GLN A 110 30.07 13.20 2.54
C GLN A 110 29.43 12.74 1.23
N VAL A 111 30.25 12.66 0.18
CA VAL A 111 29.83 12.18 -1.14
C VAL A 111 30.67 10.97 -1.54
N ILE A 112 30.00 9.92 -1.98
CA ILE A 112 30.60 8.76 -2.64
C ILE A 112 30.36 8.91 -4.14
N ILE A 113 31.42 8.72 -4.91
CA ILE A 113 31.35 8.76 -6.36
C ILE A 113 31.42 7.33 -6.86
N VAL A 114 30.42 6.90 -7.64
CA VAL A 114 30.39 5.58 -8.24
C VAL A 114 30.27 5.69 -9.74
N ILE A 115 31.15 4.97 -10.44
CA ILE A 115 31.11 4.90 -11.90
C ILE A 115 31.09 3.45 -12.37
N SER A 116 30.33 3.17 -13.43
CA SER A 116 30.40 1.85 -14.08
C SER A 116 31.63 1.70 -15.00
N GLY A 117 32.33 2.79 -15.28
CA GLY A 117 33.58 2.80 -16.05
C GLY A 117 34.85 2.94 -15.20
N LYS A 118 35.89 3.51 -15.80
CA LYS A 118 37.17 3.81 -15.16
C LYS A 118 37.38 5.33 -15.05
N PHE A 119 38.05 5.73 -13.98
CA PHE A 119 38.55 7.08 -13.87
C PHE A 119 39.87 7.19 -14.63
N LEU A 120 39.99 8.15 -15.55
CA LEU A 120 41.30 8.50 -16.08
C LEU A 120 42.14 9.15 -14.95
N PRO A 121 43.45 8.83 -14.84
CA PRO A 121 44.30 9.39 -13.78
C PRO A 121 44.26 10.92 -13.69
N THR A 122 44.29 11.59 -14.83
CA THR A 122 44.21 13.04 -14.94
C THR A 122 42.86 13.61 -14.48
N SER A 123 41.77 12.85 -14.62
CA SER A 123 40.43 13.25 -14.16
C SER A 123 40.34 13.26 -12.64
N LEU A 124 40.88 12.23 -11.96
CA LEU A 124 40.89 12.16 -10.49
C LEU A 124 41.73 13.29 -9.88
N GLU A 125 42.93 13.52 -10.42
CA GLU A 125 43.79 14.63 -9.95
C GLU A 125 43.09 15.98 -10.09
N SER A 126 42.36 16.20 -11.18
CA SER A 126 41.61 17.44 -11.42
C SER A 126 40.42 17.60 -10.46
N ILE A 127 39.68 16.52 -10.19
CA ILE A 127 38.57 16.48 -9.23
C ILE A 127 39.08 16.85 -7.83
N TYR A 128 40.10 16.15 -7.33
CA TYR A 128 40.68 16.46 -6.02
C TYR A 128 41.33 17.84 -5.97
N GLY A 129 42.01 18.27 -7.03
CA GLY A 129 42.64 19.59 -7.11
C GLY A 129 41.63 20.72 -6.96
N THR A 130 40.49 20.62 -7.65
CA THR A 130 39.42 21.63 -7.59
C THR A 130 38.70 21.62 -6.25
N LEU A 131 38.42 20.43 -5.71
CA LEU A 131 37.72 20.28 -4.43
C LEU A 131 38.60 20.71 -3.25
N LYS A 132 39.92 20.54 -3.36
CA LYS A 132 40.89 21.02 -2.36
C LYS A 132 40.97 22.54 -2.31
N ALA A 133 40.85 23.22 -3.45
CA ALA A 133 40.81 24.69 -3.49
C ALA A 133 39.62 25.25 -2.69
N GLU A 134 38.51 24.51 -2.65
CA GLU A 134 37.28 24.87 -1.93
C GLU A 134 37.15 24.20 -0.56
N ARG A 135 38.16 23.43 -0.13
CA ARG A 135 38.19 22.66 1.13
C ARG A 135 37.08 21.59 1.26
N LEU A 136 36.58 21.10 0.13
CA LEU A 136 35.58 20.03 0.04
C LEU A 136 36.20 18.65 -0.23
N ASP A 137 37.52 18.58 -0.45
CA ASP A 137 38.25 17.34 -0.71
C ASP A 137 38.11 16.30 0.42
N LYS A 138 37.95 16.77 1.65
CA LYS A 138 37.75 15.91 2.84
C LYS A 138 36.33 15.36 2.99
N SER A 139 35.37 15.92 2.24
CA SER A 139 33.98 15.46 2.22
C SER A 139 33.75 14.40 1.15
N ILE A 140 34.79 13.93 0.45
CA ILE A 140 34.66 12.92 -0.60
C ILE A 140 35.27 11.61 -0.09
N ARG A 141 34.48 10.54 -0.17
CA ARG A 141 34.95 9.19 0.11
C ARG A 141 35.67 8.62 -1.09
N GLU A 142 36.35 7.49 -0.84
CA GLU A 142 37.08 6.80 -1.88
C GLU A 142 36.17 6.52 -3.11
N PRO A 143 36.53 7.00 -4.30
CA PRO A 143 35.75 6.77 -5.50
C PRO A 143 35.76 5.28 -5.87
N LEU A 144 34.57 4.79 -6.26
CA LEU A 144 34.34 3.42 -6.69
C LEU A 144 34.33 3.36 -8.22
N ASP A 145 35.40 2.79 -8.78
CA ASP A 145 35.48 2.44 -10.19
C ASP A 145 34.93 1.03 -10.43
N ILE A 146 34.83 0.62 -11.70
CA ILE A 146 34.33 -0.71 -12.06
C ILE A 146 35.04 -1.86 -11.35
N ASN A 147 36.37 -1.78 -11.17
CA ASN A 147 37.11 -2.88 -10.54
C ASN A 147 36.77 -3.00 -9.05
N LYS A 148 36.70 -1.86 -8.35
CA LYS A 148 36.29 -1.84 -6.94
C LYS A 148 34.84 -2.23 -6.79
N LEU A 149 33.97 -1.74 -7.65
CA LEU A 149 32.54 -2.07 -7.65
C LEU A 149 32.32 -3.57 -7.81
N LEU A 150 33.00 -4.21 -8.77
CA LEU A 150 32.91 -5.67 -8.95
C LEU A 150 33.41 -6.43 -7.71
N ARG A 151 34.50 -5.97 -7.10
CA ARG A 151 34.99 -6.58 -5.85
C ARG A 151 33.96 -6.46 -4.73
N LEU A 152 33.33 -5.30 -4.59
CA LEU A 152 32.28 -5.07 -3.58
C LEU A 152 31.04 -5.91 -3.84
N ILE A 153 30.63 -6.07 -5.10
CA ILE A 153 29.52 -6.95 -5.46
C ILE A 153 29.89 -8.41 -5.15
N ASP A 154 31.11 -8.85 -5.46
CA ASP A 154 31.54 -10.21 -5.15
C ASP A 154 31.63 -10.49 -3.64
N GLU A 155 32.02 -9.48 -2.86
CA GLU A 155 32.20 -9.58 -1.41
C GLU A 155 30.88 -9.46 -0.64
N HIS A 156 29.99 -8.56 -1.07
CA HIS A 156 28.78 -8.21 -0.31
C HIS A 156 27.47 -8.55 -1.02
N PHE A 157 27.45 -8.79 -2.34
CA PHE A 157 26.22 -9.02 -3.11
C PHE A 157 26.40 -10.09 -4.22
N SER A 158 27.02 -11.22 -3.89
CA SER A 158 27.37 -12.26 -4.87
C SER A 158 26.15 -12.87 -5.58
N GLU A 159 25.00 -12.90 -4.90
CA GLU A 159 23.72 -13.43 -5.42
C GLU A 159 23.21 -12.68 -6.66
N TYR A 160 23.61 -11.41 -6.84
CA TYR A 160 23.29 -10.62 -8.03
C TYR A 160 23.65 -11.36 -9.32
N TRP A 161 24.80 -12.03 -9.33
CA TRP A 161 25.27 -12.79 -10.49
C TRP A 161 24.45 -14.05 -10.73
N ASP A 162 23.96 -14.68 -9.68
CA ASP A 162 23.14 -15.88 -9.78
C ASP A 162 21.75 -15.54 -10.34
N GLU A 163 21.17 -14.41 -9.94
CA GLU A 163 19.92 -13.89 -10.47
C GLU A 163 20.03 -13.54 -11.97
N TYR A 164 21.08 -12.81 -12.36
CA TYR A 164 21.33 -12.46 -13.76
C TYR A 164 21.47 -13.69 -14.67
N ASN A 165 22.16 -14.73 -14.21
CA ASN A 165 22.32 -15.98 -14.96
C ASN A 165 20.99 -16.73 -15.12
N ASN A 166 20.14 -16.72 -14.09
CA ASN A 166 18.83 -17.37 -14.12
C ASN A 166 17.85 -16.65 -15.06
N GLU A 167 17.84 -15.32 -15.07
CA GLU A 167 17.02 -14.52 -16.01
C GLU A 167 17.43 -14.77 -17.47
N THR A 168 18.73 -14.77 -17.74
CA THR A 168 19.26 -15.04 -19.09
C THR A 168 18.83 -16.42 -19.58
N LYS A 169 18.87 -17.43 -18.71
CA LYS A 169 18.43 -18.79 -19.04
C LYS A 169 16.94 -18.85 -19.37
N ALA A 170 16.09 -18.18 -18.57
CA ALA A 170 14.65 -18.13 -18.81
C ALA A 170 14.30 -17.43 -20.15
N LEU A 171 15.00 -16.33 -20.48
CA LEU A 171 14.81 -15.63 -21.75
C LEU A 171 15.27 -16.47 -22.96
N VAL A 172 16.37 -17.19 -22.83
CA VAL A 172 16.84 -18.14 -23.87
C VAL A 172 15.81 -19.25 -24.09
N GLU A 173 15.21 -19.80 -23.03
CA GLU A 173 14.15 -20.80 -23.13
C GLU A 173 12.91 -20.26 -23.85
N GLN A 174 12.46 -19.04 -23.53
CA GLN A 174 11.34 -18.38 -24.21
C GLN A 174 11.61 -18.07 -25.69
N ARG A 175 12.80 -17.55 -26.00
CA ARG A 175 13.24 -17.31 -27.39
C ARG A 175 13.20 -18.61 -28.20
N ASN A 176 13.75 -19.69 -27.65
CA ASN A 176 13.76 -20.99 -28.31
C ASN A 176 12.34 -21.53 -28.54
N TYR A 177 11.44 -21.30 -27.59
CA TYR A 177 10.02 -21.65 -27.73
C TYR A 177 9.34 -20.88 -28.89
N LEU A 178 9.57 -19.58 -29.01
CA LEU A 178 9.04 -18.75 -30.10
C LEU A 178 9.63 -19.13 -31.47
N LEU A 179 10.93 -19.33 -31.56
CA LEU A 179 11.59 -19.78 -32.80
C LEU A 179 11.06 -21.14 -33.25
N ASN A 180 10.79 -22.05 -32.31
CA ASN A 180 10.17 -23.33 -32.61
C ASN A 180 8.74 -23.16 -33.16
N ASN A 181 7.94 -22.26 -32.59
CA ASN A 181 6.60 -21.98 -33.08
C ASN A 181 6.58 -21.29 -34.45
N LEU A 182 7.50 -20.34 -34.69
CA LEU A 182 7.70 -19.73 -36.00
C LEU A 182 8.18 -20.76 -37.03
N GLY A 183 9.02 -21.72 -36.63
CA GLY A 183 9.41 -22.86 -37.45
C GLY A 183 8.26 -23.82 -37.80
N LYS A 184 7.25 -23.92 -36.94
CA LYS A 184 6.02 -24.66 -37.26
C LYS A 184 5.13 -23.88 -38.22
N LEU A 185 5.00 -22.57 -38.02
CA LEU A 185 4.21 -21.70 -38.90
C LEU A 185 4.83 -21.56 -40.29
N SER A 186 6.16 -21.49 -40.41
CA SER A 186 6.83 -21.41 -41.70
C SER A 186 6.54 -22.64 -42.57
N LYS A 187 6.43 -23.83 -41.98
CA LYS A 187 6.03 -25.07 -42.67
C LYS A 187 4.61 -25.02 -43.23
N VAL A 188 3.72 -24.23 -42.63
CA VAL A 188 2.34 -24.04 -43.09
C VAL A 188 2.27 -22.95 -44.16
N LEU A 189 3.06 -21.89 -44.01
CA LEU A 189 3.03 -20.72 -44.90
C LEU A 189 3.85 -20.90 -46.18
N PHE A 190 4.92 -21.69 -46.15
CA PHE A 190 5.80 -21.92 -47.29
C PHE A 190 5.91 -23.42 -47.60
N PRO A 191 5.55 -23.87 -48.82
CA PRO A 191 5.60 -25.28 -49.18
C PRO A 191 7.01 -25.80 -49.51
N ASP A 192 7.94 -24.93 -49.91
CA ASP A 192 9.35 -25.29 -50.20
C ASP A 192 10.24 -25.13 -48.96
N ILE A 193 11.05 -26.16 -48.69
CA ILE A 193 12.00 -26.22 -47.57
C ILE A 193 13.05 -25.09 -47.68
N LYS A 194 13.49 -24.72 -48.89
CA LYS A 194 14.47 -23.64 -49.07
C LYS A 194 13.92 -22.29 -48.62
N ASP A 195 12.64 -22.02 -48.91
CA ASP A 195 11.99 -20.77 -48.51
C ASP A 195 11.67 -20.74 -47.01
N GLN A 196 11.36 -21.90 -46.42
CA GLN A 196 11.24 -22.05 -44.96
C GLN A 196 12.56 -21.74 -44.24
N GLU A 197 13.67 -22.30 -44.72
CA GLU A 197 15.01 -22.06 -44.15
C GLU A 197 15.44 -20.61 -44.33
N LEU A 198 15.16 -20.02 -45.50
CA LEU A 198 15.45 -18.62 -45.77
C LEU A 198 14.62 -17.69 -44.86
N PHE A 199 13.35 -18.01 -44.63
CA PHE A 199 12.48 -17.28 -43.70
C PHE A 199 12.99 -17.37 -42.26
N LEU A 200 13.29 -18.58 -41.76
CA LEU A 200 13.81 -18.76 -40.41
C LEU A 200 15.18 -18.12 -40.22
N GLN A 201 16.06 -18.17 -41.23
CA GLN A 201 17.31 -17.41 -41.20
C GLN A 201 17.06 -15.91 -41.11
N LYS A 202 16.15 -15.37 -41.93
CA LYS A 202 15.79 -13.95 -41.89
C LYS A 202 15.23 -13.54 -40.53
N VAL A 203 14.37 -14.35 -39.92
CA VAL A 203 13.80 -14.10 -38.58
C VAL A 203 14.88 -14.23 -37.49
N SER A 204 15.75 -15.24 -37.56
CA SER A 204 16.81 -15.44 -36.56
C SER A 204 17.90 -14.36 -36.60
N ARG A 205 18.06 -13.71 -37.76
CA ARG A 205 19.03 -12.64 -38.04
C ARG A 205 18.37 -11.26 -38.14
N SER A 206 17.05 -11.15 -37.96
CA SER A 206 16.40 -9.85 -38.03
C SER A 206 16.65 -9.10 -36.74
N ASP A 207 17.04 -7.84 -36.86
CA ASP A 207 17.19 -6.90 -35.75
C ASP A 207 15.83 -6.38 -35.22
N TYR A 208 14.72 -7.01 -35.61
CA TYR A 208 13.40 -6.68 -35.07
C TYR A 208 13.32 -7.15 -33.61
N GLU A 209 13.18 -6.20 -32.69
CA GLU A 209 12.94 -6.48 -31.27
C GLU A 209 11.61 -7.25 -31.12
N ILE A 210 11.69 -8.54 -30.76
CA ILE A 210 10.52 -9.30 -30.35
C ILE A 210 10.25 -8.90 -28.89
N GLU A 211 9.20 -8.12 -28.65
CA GLU A 211 8.73 -7.82 -27.29
C GLU A 211 8.32 -9.15 -26.62
N LEU A 212 9.17 -9.65 -25.72
CA LEU A 212 8.83 -10.75 -24.83
C LEU A 212 8.04 -10.19 -23.64
N PHE A 213 6.97 -10.88 -23.23
CA PHE A 213 6.29 -10.53 -21.99
C PHE A 213 7.26 -10.64 -20.80
N PRO A 214 7.34 -9.64 -19.90
CA PRO A 214 8.31 -9.65 -18.81
C PRO A 214 8.07 -10.81 -17.83
N TYR A 215 9.07 -11.69 -17.71
CA TYR A 215 9.11 -12.76 -16.70
C TYR A 215 9.40 -12.19 -15.31
N LYS A 216 8.66 -12.59 -14.28
CA LYS A 216 8.84 -12.15 -12.88
C LYS A 216 9.58 -13.23 -12.07
N SER A 217 10.76 -12.91 -11.52
CA SER A 217 11.57 -13.85 -10.71
C SER A 217 10.94 -14.13 -9.32
N VAL A 218 11.13 -15.34 -8.81
CA VAL A 218 10.52 -15.87 -7.58
C VAL A 218 11.43 -15.63 -6.36
N ARG A 219 11.10 -14.57 -5.62
CA ARG A 219 11.57 -14.10 -4.31
C ARG A 219 11.37 -15.14 -3.20
N LYS A 220 12.39 -15.91 -2.77
CA LYS A 220 12.15 -17.07 -1.86
C LYS A 220 12.80 -17.13 -0.48
N TYR A 221 13.69 -16.23 -0.04
CA TYR A 221 14.23 -16.33 1.34
C TYR A 221 14.47 -15.04 2.13
N ILE A 222 14.12 -13.88 1.59
CA ILE A 222 14.15 -12.64 2.34
C ILE A 222 12.78 -12.03 2.16
N ALA A 223 12.15 -11.66 3.27
CA ALA A 223 10.86 -11.00 3.26
C ALA A 223 10.92 -9.87 2.23
N ASN A 224 10.29 -10.11 1.09
CA ASN A 224 9.78 -9.03 0.27
C ASN A 224 8.68 -8.40 1.11
N ILE A 225 9.07 -7.58 2.09
CA ILE A 225 8.27 -6.40 2.40
C ILE A 225 8.53 -5.43 1.25
N GLY A 226 8.28 -5.88 0.02
CA GLY A 226 7.92 -4.95 -1.03
C GLY A 226 6.68 -4.30 -0.47
N TYR A 227 6.80 -3.03 -0.08
CA TYR A 227 5.68 -2.22 0.36
C TYR A 227 4.64 -2.27 -0.74
N LYS A 228 3.74 -3.25 -0.68
CA LYS A 228 2.69 -3.41 -1.68
C LYS A 228 1.94 -2.10 -1.65
N SER A 229 1.76 -1.47 -2.81
CA SER A 229 0.85 -0.34 -2.92
C SER A 229 -0.50 -0.82 -2.38
N ILE A 230 -0.93 -0.26 -1.25
CA ILE A 230 -2.21 -0.61 -0.67
C ILE A 230 -3.25 0.08 -1.55
N ASN A 231 -4.09 -0.72 -2.21
CA ASN A 231 -5.22 -0.21 -2.96
C ASN A 231 -6.50 -0.50 -2.15
N ILE A 232 -7.33 0.52 -1.97
CA ILE A 232 -8.62 0.44 -1.29
C ILE A 232 -9.60 -0.50 -2.00
N ASP A 233 -9.41 -0.71 -3.31
CA ASP A 233 -10.25 -1.60 -4.12
C ASP A 233 -9.84 -3.09 -4.04
N GLU A 234 -8.75 -3.42 -3.33
CA GLU A 234 -8.30 -4.81 -3.12
C GLU A 234 -8.92 -5.43 -1.84
N VAL A 235 -10.25 -5.45 -1.77
CA VAL A 235 -11.01 -6.17 -0.74
C VAL A 235 -11.84 -7.24 -1.42
N ASP A 236 -11.88 -8.44 -0.84
CA ASP A 236 -12.66 -9.56 -1.36
C ASP A 236 -14.13 -9.14 -1.54
N ASP A 237 -14.67 -9.34 -2.73
CA ASP A 237 -16.03 -8.94 -3.11
C ASP A 237 -17.10 -9.53 -2.17
N PHE A 238 -16.79 -10.64 -1.49
CA PHE A 238 -17.66 -11.19 -0.47
C PHE A 238 -17.98 -10.19 0.66
N PHE A 239 -17.05 -9.31 1.05
CA PHE A 239 -17.21 -8.34 2.13
C PHE A 239 -17.60 -6.93 1.66
N THR A 240 -17.84 -6.75 0.36
CA THR A 240 -18.09 -5.44 -0.24
C THR A 240 -19.54 -5.20 -0.62
N ASP A 241 -20.41 -6.18 -0.35
CA ASP A 241 -21.84 -6.06 -0.62
C ASP A 241 -22.49 -5.05 0.34
N PRO A 242 -22.97 -3.91 -0.15
CA PRO A 242 -23.51 -2.82 0.66
C PRO A 242 -24.91 -3.11 1.22
N SER A 243 -25.57 -4.17 0.74
CA SER A 243 -26.94 -4.52 1.17
C SER A 243 -26.99 -5.25 2.52
N ILE A 244 -25.87 -5.83 2.95
CA ILE A 244 -25.75 -6.52 4.22
C ILE A 244 -24.97 -5.62 5.17
N SER A 245 -25.60 -5.27 6.28
CA SER A 245 -24.98 -4.47 7.31
C SER A 245 -24.13 -5.36 8.23
N ASN A 246 -22.97 -4.84 8.61
CA ASN A 246 -22.19 -5.37 9.72
C ASN A 246 -22.49 -4.64 11.05
N GLY A 247 -23.40 -3.65 11.03
CA GLY A 247 -23.81 -2.89 12.21
C GLY A 247 -22.73 -1.99 12.84
N TYR A 248 -21.53 -1.95 12.27
CA TYR A 248 -20.33 -1.46 12.93
C TYR A 248 -19.59 -0.35 12.16
N ALA A 249 -19.07 -0.65 10.97
CA ALA A 249 -18.21 0.29 10.21
C ALA A 249 -18.21 0.02 8.70
N ASP A 250 -17.62 0.94 7.94
CA ASP A 250 -17.27 0.70 6.53
C ASP A 250 -16.07 -0.26 6.47
N ILE A 251 -16.33 -1.52 6.09
CA ILE A 251 -15.34 -2.59 6.03
C ILE A 251 -14.18 -2.23 5.09
N LYS A 252 -14.46 -1.65 3.91
CA LYS A 252 -13.41 -1.33 2.92
C LYS A 252 -12.46 -0.30 3.48
N LYS A 253 -13.02 0.79 4.00
CA LYS A 253 -12.23 1.88 4.56
C LYS A 253 -11.43 1.42 5.78
N TYR A 254 -12.05 0.69 6.69
CA TYR A 254 -11.38 0.26 7.91
C TYR A 254 -10.31 -0.81 7.64
N PHE A 255 -10.58 -1.76 6.74
CA PHE A 255 -9.60 -2.74 6.31
C PHE A 255 -8.38 -2.09 5.62
N PHE A 256 -8.58 -1.01 4.87
CA PHE A 256 -7.49 -0.21 4.33
C PHE A 256 -6.66 0.44 5.45
N GLU A 257 -7.31 1.03 6.46
CA GLU A 257 -6.62 1.61 7.63
C GLU A 257 -5.80 0.55 8.39
N ILE A 258 -6.32 -0.67 8.56
CA ILE A 258 -5.59 -1.81 9.13
C ILE A 258 -4.33 -2.11 8.31
N LYS A 259 -4.46 -2.20 6.97
CA LYS A 259 -3.32 -2.46 6.09
C LYS A 259 -2.27 -1.34 6.17
N GLU A 260 -2.69 -0.08 6.22
CA GLU A 260 -1.77 1.05 6.37
C GLU A 260 -1.05 1.03 7.72
N LYS A 261 -1.76 0.70 8.81
CA LYS A 261 -1.14 0.50 10.12
C LYS A 261 -0.17 -0.68 10.11
N ALA A 262 -0.54 -1.81 9.51
CA ALA A 262 0.34 -2.97 9.35
C ALA A 262 1.60 -2.62 8.54
N LYS A 263 1.46 -1.84 7.47
CA LYS A 263 2.58 -1.34 6.68
C LYS A 263 3.51 -0.46 7.53
N LYS A 264 2.95 0.41 8.36
CA LYS A 264 3.72 1.25 9.29
C LYS A 264 4.44 0.40 10.35
N THR A 265 3.77 -0.60 10.92
CA THR A 265 4.38 -1.55 11.86
C THR A 265 5.52 -2.33 11.21
N LEU A 266 5.37 -2.76 9.95
CA LEU A 266 6.44 -3.43 9.20
C LEU A 266 7.67 -2.53 9.03
N TYR A 267 7.47 -1.24 8.82
CA TYR A 267 8.57 -0.26 8.77
C TYR A 267 9.28 -0.13 10.13
N GLU A 268 8.52 -0.05 11.22
CA GLU A 268 9.06 0.00 12.59
C GLU A 268 9.81 -1.31 12.95
N ILE A 269 9.38 -2.47 12.44
CA ILE A 269 10.07 -3.76 12.61
C ILE A 269 11.40 -3.78 11.87
N ASP A 270 11.45 -3.21 10.66
CA ASP A 270 12.68 -3.13 9.87
C ASP A 270 13.78 -2.39 10.66
N GLU A 271 13.42 -1.26 11.29
CA GLU A 271 14.36 -0.48 12.12
C GLU A 271 14.91 -1.29 13.31
N VAL A 272 14.05 -2.05 14.01
CA VAL A 272 14.48 -2.92 15.12
C VAL A 272 15.36 -4.06 14.64
N VAL A 273 15.03 -4.67 13.50
CA VAL A 273 15.80 -5.76 12.90
C VAL A 273 17.19 -5.28 12.51
N GLU A 274 17.33 -4.07 11.95
CA GLU A 274 18.63 -3.49 11.62
C GLU A 274 19.49 -3.25 12.87
N ILE A 275 18.92 -2.78 13.98
CA ILE A 275 19.65 -2.61 15.25
C ILE A 275 20.09 -3.96 15.83
N LEU A 276 19.24 -4.98 15.76
CA LEU A 276 19.59 -6.33 16.21
C LEU A 276 20.71 -6.95 15.36
N LYS A 277 20.68 -6.77 14.03
CA LYS A 277 21.79 -7.17 13.14
C LYS A 277 23.08 -6.48 13.56
N ALA A 278 23.02 -5.17 13.81
CA ALA A 278 24.17 -4.39 14.25
C ALA A 278 24.75 -4.90 15.58
N ILE A 279 23.92 -5.27 16.57
CA ILE A 279 24.37 -5.87 17.84
C ILE A 279 25.06 -7.23 17.59
N LEU A 280 24.47 -8.09 16.76
CA LEU A 280 24.99 -9.44 16.48
C LEU A 280 26.33 -9.41 15.74
N GLU A 281 26.52 -8.43 14.87
CA GLU A 281 27.75 -8.23 14.11
C GLU A 281 28.82 -7.46 14.92
N GLU A 282 28.42 -6.80 16.01
CA GLU A 282 29.31 -5.99 16.84
C GLU A 282 30.21 -6.87 17.73
N LYS A 283 31.51 -6.57 17.67
CA LYS A 283 32.56 -7.33 18.37
C LYS A 283 33.06 -6.61 19.61
N ASN A 284 32.77 -5.31 19.76
CA ASN A 284 33.11 -4.51 20.93
C ASN A 284 31.97 -4.55 21.98
N PRO A 285 32.22 -5.09 23.18
CA PRO A 285 31.18 -5.27 24.19
C PRO A 285 30.61 -3.97 24.76
N GLU A 286 31.37 -2.88 24.90
CA GLU A 286 30.81 -1.60 25.37
C GLU A 286 29.83 -1.02 24.35
N LYS A 287 30.20 -1.12 23.07
CA LYS A 287 29.42 -0.64 21.93
C LYS A 287 28.19 -1.51 21.66
N ALA A 288 28.30 -2.81 21.89
CA ALA A 288 27.16 -3.72 21.89
C ALA A 288 26.17 -3.36 23.02
N VAL A 289 26.66 -2.95 24.20
CA VAL A 289 25.81 -2.46 25.29
C VAL A 289 25.14 -1.13 24.94
N GLU A 290 25.83 -0.19 24.28
CA GLU A 290 25.23 1.04 23.75
C GLU A 290 24.14 0.74 22.71
N LEU A 291 24.41 -0.16 21.75
CA LEU A 291 23.40 -0.61 20.79
C LEU A 291 22.22 -1.31 21.48
N THR A 292 22.40 -1.98 22.62
CA THR A 292 21.28 -2.51 23.41
C THR A 292 20.46 -1.42 24.11
N MET A 293 21.04 -0.26 24.42
CA MET A 293 20.31 0.92 24.92
C MET A 293 19.60 1.67 23.79
N ASP A 294 20.21 1.73 22.61
CA ASP A 294 19.55 2.19 21.39
C ASP A 294 18.37 1.27 21.07
N LEU A 295 18.57 -0.05 21.12
CA LEU A 295 17.50 -1.03 21.02
C LEU A 295 16.43 -0.80 22.08
N GLU A 296 16.77 -0.46 23.33
CA GLU A 296 15.78 -0.14 24.39
C GLU A 296 14.89 1.06 24.02
N SER A 297 15.42 2.04 23.29
CA SER A 297 14.64 3.20 22.80
C SER A 297 13.58 2.83 21.76
N TYR A 298 13.79 1.69 21.09
CA TYR A 298 12.80 1.06 20.23
C TYR A 298 12.00 0.01 21.01
N VAL A 299 12.59 -0.80 21.89
CA VAL A 299 12.03 -2.03 22.48
C VAL A 299 12.24 -2.05 24.02
N GLY A 300 11.43 -1.33 24.81
CA GLY A 300 11.59 -1.31 26.28
C GLY A 300 10.43 -0.63 27.02
N GLY A 301 10.17 -0.97 28.28
CA GLY A 301 8.93 -0.66 29.02
C GLY A 301 8.90 0.66 29.80
N GLY A 302 8.45 1.75 29.17
CA GLY A 302 8.21 3.05 29.82
C GLY A 302 7.20 3.91 29.05
N TYR A 303 6.47 4.80 29.74
CA TYR A 303 5.39 5.62 29.15
C TYR A 303 5.86 6.35 27.88
N GLY A 304 5.48 5.83 26.72
CA GLY A 304 5.51 6.57 25.45
C GLY A 304 6.25 5.96 24.27
N ARG A 305 6.91 4.80 24.36
CA ARG A 305 7.35 4.03 23.19
C ARG A 305 7.98 2.70 23.60
N ASN A 306 7.25 1.61 23.32
CA ASN A 306 7.77 0.26 23.33
C ASN A 306 7.44 -0.32 21.95
N PHE A 307 8.41 -0.93 21.28
CA PHE A 307 8.20 -1.86 20.19
C PHE A 307 7.64 -3.12 20.81
N GLN A 308 6.37 -3.00 21.11
CA GLN A 308 5.56 -4.03 21.70
C GLN A 308 4.42 -4.13 20.71
N PHE A 309 4.62 -4.93 19.68
CA PHE A 309 3.59 -5.16 18.69
C PHE A 309 2.49 -5.98 19.36
N SER A 310 1.40 -5.31 19.72
CA SER A 310 0.13 -5.94 19.99
C SER A 310 -0.64 -6.02 18.68
N THR A 311 -1.50 -7.02 18.56
CA THR A 311 -2.54 -7.01 17.52
C THR A 311 -3.34 -5.72 17.55
N ASN A 312 -3.46 -5.10 18.73
CA ASN A 312 -4.15 -3.84 18.94
C ASN A 312 -3.46 -2.63 18.29
N ASP A 313 -2.18 -2.69 17.94
CA ASP A 313 -1.51 -1.56 17.27
C ASP A 313 -1.83 -1.50 15.77
N ILE A 314 -2.09 -2.66 15.18
CA ILE A 314 -2.59 -2.78 13.80
C ILE A 314 -4.11 -2.62 13.78
N GLU A 315 -4.80 -3.26 14.71
CA GLU A 315 -6.24 -3.30 14.74
C GLU A 315 -6.79 -3.05 16.14
N GLN A 316 -7.29 -1.83 16.38
CA GLN A 316 -7.66 -1.34 17.71
C GLN A 316 -9.09 -1.68 18.11
N GLN A 317 -9.93 -2.07 17.16
CA GLN A 317 -11.35 -2.25 17.35
C GLN A 317 -11.67 -3.74 17.46
N GLU A 318 -11.68 -4.26 18.70
CA GLU A 318 -12.11 -5.63 18.97
C GLU A 318 -13.50 -5.92 18.36
N GLU A 319 -14.39 -4.90 18.34
CA GLU A 319 -15.72 -4.96 17.75
C GLU A 319 -15.72 -5.15 16.22
N PHE A 320 -14.66 -4.76 15.50
CA PHE A 320 -14.58 -4.94 14.05
C PHE A 320 -14.59 -6.42 13.66
N TYR A 321 -13.89 -7.26 14.42
CA TYR A 321 -13.91 -8.71 14.22
C TYR A 321 -15.32 -9.28 14.39
N TYR A 322 -16.04 -8.83 15.43
CA TYR A 322 -17.41 -9.26 15.67
C TYR A 322 -18.36 -8.76 14.57
N GLY A 323 -18.20 -7.52 14.10
CA GLY A 323 -18.96 -7.00 12.96
C GLY A 323 -18.71 -7.78 11.67
N LEU A 324 -17.45 -8.18 11.38
CA LEU A 324 -17.13 -9.04 10.24
C LEU A 324 -17.74 -10.43 10.37
N LYS A 325 -17.72 -11.00 11.58
CA LYS A 325 -18.31 -12.31 11.86
C LYS A 325 -19.84 -12.26 11.74
N GLU A 326 -20.47 -11.21 12.27
CA GLU A 326 -21.90 -10.97 12.14
C GLU A 326 -22.30 -10.83 10.68
N TYR A 327 -21.62 -9.97 9.92
CA TYR A 327 -21.81 -9.82 8.47
C TYR A 327 -21.70 -11.15 7.73
N ARG A 328 -20.63 -11.90 8.01
CA ARG A 328 -20.40 -13.21 7.40
C ARG A 328 -21.53 -14.18 7.76
N ASN A 329 -21.91 -14.28 9.03
CA ASN A 329 -22.99 -15.16 9.47
C ASN A 329 -24.32 -14.81 8.80
N LYS A 330 -24.65 -13.51 8.73
CA LYS A 330 -25.84 -13.00 8.02
C LYS A 330 -25.80 -13.42 6.55
N LYS A 331 -24.68 -13.18 5.87
CA LYS A 331 -24.51 -13.47 4.45
C LYS A 331 -24.52 -14.98 4.15
N GLU A 332 -23.80 -15.78 4.94
CA GLU A 332 -23.76 -17.24 4.82
C GLU A 332 -25.15 -17.84 5.09
N HIS A 333 -25.87 -17.37 6.12
CA HIS A 333 -27.26 -17.77 6.38
C HIS A 333 -28.17 -17.47 5.18
N LEU A 334 -28.08 -16.26 4.61
CA LEU A 334 -28.85 -15.91 3.41
C LEU A 334 -28.50 -16.79 2.21
N ILE A 335 -27.23 -17.20 2.05
CA ILE A 335 -26.80 -18.13 1.01
C ILE A 335 -27.38 -19.54 1.27
N GLU A 336 -27.32 -20.03 2.50
CA GLU A 336 -27.84 -21.34 2.90
C GLU A 336 -29.36 -21.44 2.70
N GLN A 337 -30.10 -20.38 3.05
CA GLN A 337 -31.54 -20.26 2.78
C GLN A 337 -31.84 -19.97 1.30
N LYS A 338 -30.81 -19.83 0.46
CA LYS A 338 -30.90 -19.41 -0.96
C LYS A 338 -31.65 -18.09 -1.15
N ALA A 339 -31.68 -17.25 -0.13
CA ALA A 339 -32.45 -16.02 -0.07
C ALA A 339 -31.61 -14.77 -0.36
N LEU A 340 -30.28 -14.89 -0.56
CA LEU A 340 -29.38 -13.75 -0.74
C LEU A 340 -29.78 -12.82 -1.88
N GLU A 341 -29.99 -13.35 -3.10
CA GLU A 341 -30.37 -12.51 -4.25
C GLU A 341 -31.71 -11.82 -4.03
N PHE A 342 -32.68 -12.55 -3.47
CA PHE A 342 -34.00 -12.01 -3.12
C PHE A 342 -33.91 -10.93 -2.04
N TYR A 343 -33.10 -11.14 -1.01
CA TYR A 343 -32.83 -10.16 0.04
C TYR A 343 -32.22 -8.89 -0.55
N ASN A 344 -31.19 -8.98 -1.39
CA ASN A 344 -30.54 -7.81 -1.99
C ASN A 344 -31.55 -7.00 -2.84
N GLN A 345 -32.38 -7.69 -3.64
CA GLN A 345 -33.45 -7.03 -4.40
C GLN A 345 -34.46 -6.33 -3.51
N LEU A 346 -34.90 -6.99 -2.42
CA LEU A 346 -35.82 -6.37 -1.46
C LEU A 346 -35.19 -5.18 -0.75
N PHE A 347 -33.92 -5.30 -0.36
CA PHE A 347 -33.18 -4.24 0.32
C PHE A 347 -33.13 -2.97 -0.54
N ASP A 348 -32.82 -3.10 -1.84
CA ASP A 348 -32.82 -1.98 -2.77
C ASP A 348 -34.22 -1.36 -2.94
N ILE A 349 -35.26 -2.20 -3.08
CA ILE A 349 -36.65 -1.73 -3.21
C ILE A 349 -37.10 -0.99 -1.94
N VAL A 350 -36.78 -1.52 -0.76
CA VAL A 350 -37.08 -0.90 0.53
C VAL A 350 -36.31 0.40 0.64
N ALA A 351 -35.02 0.44 0.29
CA ALA A 351 -34.19 1.63 0.37
C ALA A 351 -34.73 2.77 -0.51
N GLU A 352 -35.00 2.50 -1.80
CA GLU A 352 -35.49 3.51 -2.74
C GLU A 352 -36.86 4.06 -2.33
N LYS A 353 -37.80 3.17 -1.98
CA LYS A 353 -39.15 3.59 -1.57
C LYS A 353 -39.14 4.31 -0.23
N THR A 354 -38.32 3.85 0.73
CA THR A 354 -38.21 4.51 2.04
C THR A 354 -37.62 5.90 1.88
N GLU A 355 -36.56 6.08 1.09
CA GLU A 355 -35.96 7.40 0.88
C GLU A 355 -36.99 8.39 0.31
N LYS A 356 -37.81 7.94 -0.66
CA LYS A 356 -38.89 8.74 -1.24
C LYS A 356 -39.96 9.10 -0.22
N GLU A 357 -40.43 8.13 0.57
CA GLU A 357 -41.46 8.39 1.58
C GLU A 357 -40.94 9.24 2.75
N LEU A 358 -39.66 9.11 3.12
CA LEU A 358 -39.01 9.99 4.08
C LEU A 358 -38.94 11.44 3.56
N LYS A 359 -38.60 11.64 2.28
CA LYS A 359 -38.63 12.98 1.67
C LYS A 359 -40.03 13.57 1.74
N ASN A 360 -41.05 12.80 1.36
CA ASN A 360 -42.45 13.23 1.46
C ASN A 360 -42.85 13.56 2.90
N PHE A 361 -42.44 12.72 3.85
CA PHE A 361 -42.68 12.93 5.27
C PHE A 361 -42.12 14.25 5.76
N TYR A 362 -40.83 14.55 5.50
CA TYR A 362 -40.22 15.81 5.92
C TYR A 362 -40.79 17.04 5.21
N ASN A 363 -41.39 16.88 4.03
CA ASN A 363 -42.09 17.97 3.35
C ASN A 363 -43.46 18.28 3.96
N GLU A 364 -44.14 17.25 4.49
CA GLU A 364 -45.50 17.35 5.02
C GLU A 364 -45.53 17.63 6.53
N HIS A 365 -44.55 17.12 7.27
CA HIS A 365 -44.51 17.16 8.73
C HIS A 365 -43.31 18.00 9.20
N PRO A 366 -43.57 19.17 9.82
CA PRO A 366 -42.50 19.99 10.36
C PRO A 366 -41.91 19.34 11.61
N LYS A 367 -40.74 19.80 12.05
CA LYS A 367 -39.96 19.20 13.16
C LYS A 367 -40.74 19.13 14.48
N GLU A 368 -41.66 20.05 14.69
CA GLU A 368 -42.49 20.14 15.88
C GLU A 368 -43.50 18.99 16.00
N ASP A 369 -43.81 18.33 14.86
CA ASP A 369 -44.74 17.20 14.79
C ASP A 369 -44.08 15.90 15.29
N LYS A 370 -43.85 15.83 16.61
CA LYS A 370 -43.14 14.73 17.28
C LYS A 370 -44.00 13.50 17.54
N ASP A 371 -45.31 13.60 17.38
CA ASP A 371 -46.23 12.49 17.66
C ASP A 371 -46.61 11.73 16.39
N THR A 372 -46.06 12.11 15.22
CA THR A 372 -46.30 11.42 13.96
C THR A 372 -45.26 10.33 13.72
N TRP A 373 -45.75 9.13 13.46
CA TRP A 373 -44.97 7.94 13.10
C TRP A 373 -45.09 7.68 11.62
N LEU A 374 -44.00 7.21 11.01
CA LEU A 374 -44.01 6.63 9.68
C LEU A 374 -43.68 5.14 9.81
N GLY A 375 -44.59 4.29 9.34
CA GLY A 375 -44.40 2.87 9.31
C GLY A 375 -44.50 2.28 7.91
N PHE A 376 -43.93 1.10 7.74
CA PHE A 376 -44.22 0.24 6.60
C PHE A 376 -44.68 -1.14 7.06
N LEU A 377 -45.50 -1.75 6.21
CA LEU A 377 -45.87 -3.16 6.27
C LEU A 377 -45.38 -3.83 4.99
N LEU A 378 -44.49 -4.81 5.16
CA LEU A 378 -43.88 -5.58 4.09
C LEU A 378 -44.44 -7.01 4.14
N THR A 379 -45.10 -7.44 3.07
CA THR A 379 -45.67 -8.78 2.91
C THR A 379 -44.89 -9.54 1.84
N LEU A 380 -44.40 -10.73 2.19
CA LEU A 380 -43.44 -11.52 1.41
C LEU A 380 -43.88 -12.99 1.35
N ASP A 381 -43.63 -13.66 0.24
CA ASP A 381 -43.63 -15.13 0.19
C ASP A 381 -42.19 -15.64 0.13
N LEU A 382 -41.71 -16.18 1.26
CA LEU A 382 -40.35 -16.72 1.35
C LEU A 382 -40.14 -18.00 0.54
N LYS A 383 -41.21 -18.76 0.21
CA LYS A 383 -41.10 -19.99 -0.58
C LYS A 383 -40.95 -19.70 -2.06
N SER A 384 -41.72 -18.75 -2.58
CA SER A 384 -41.60 -18.30 -3.97
C SER A 384 -40.55 -17.22 -4.17
N GLN A 385 -40.05 -16.61 -3.07
CA GLN A 385 -39.13 -15.47 -3.09
C GLN A 385 -39.72 -14.28 -3.84
N GLU A 386 -40.95 -13.91 -3.47
CA GLU A 386 -41.69 -12.82 -4.10
C GLU A 386 -42.12 -11.75 -3.08
N LEU A 387 -41.98 -10.50 -3.49
CA LEU A 387 -42.57 -9.35 -2.81
C LEU A 387 -44.06 -9.26 -3.16
N ILE A 388 -44.94 -9.50 -2.19
CA ILE A 388 -46.40 -9.38 -2.39
C ILE A 388 -46.80 -7.91 -2.28
N GLU A 389 -46.40 -7.23 -1.21
CA GLU A 389 -46.79 -5.84 -0.96
C GLU A 389 -45.77 -5.12 -0.06
N LEU A 390 -45.47 -3.85 -0.36
CA LEU A 390 -44.80 -2.93 0.56
C LEU A 390 -45.64 -1.65 0.67
N LYS A 391 -46.27 -1.45 1.83
CA LYS A 391 -47.21 -0.36 2.07
C LYS A 391 -46.75 0.54 3.20
N TYR A 392 -46.66 1.84 2.94
CA TYR A 392 -46.37 2.85 3.96
C TYR A 392 -47.66 3.41 4.54
N TYR A 393 -47.61 3.81 5.81
CA TYR A 393 -48.71 4.47 6.51
C TYR A 393 -48.15 5.40 7.57
N LYS A 394 -48.99 6.37 7.95
CA LYS A 394 -48.69 7.34 9.00
C LYS A 394 -49.78 7.26 10.05
N PHE A 395 -49.40 7.48 11.31
CA PHE A 395 -50.36 7.58 12.41
C PHE A 395 -49.81 8.50 13.50
N GLN A 396 -50.72 9.02 14.33
CA GLN A 396 -50.38 9.88 15.45
C GLN A 396 -50.49 9.12 16.76
N GLU A 397 -49.39 9.05 17.49
CA GLU A 397 -49.31 8.46 18.82
C GLU A 397 -48.16 9.10 19.59
N THR A 398 -48.40 9.56 20.82
CA THR A 398 -47.34 10.11 21.65
C THR A 398 -46.37 9.00 22.08
N PRO A 399 -45.07 9.11 21.77
CA PRO A 399 -44.05 8.14 22.18
C PRO A 399 -44.06 7.87 23.69
N LYS A 400 -44.04 6.59 24.07
CA LYS A 400 -43.94 6.18 25.48
C LYS A 400 -42.57 6.56 26.05
N ILE A 401 -42.53 6.90 27.34
CA ILE A 401 -41.27 7.11 28.05
C ILE A 401 -40.73 5.75 28.49
N ILE A 402 -39.50 5.42 28.07
CA ILE A 402 -38.86 4.12 28.32
C ILE A 402 -38.05 4.15 29.63
N GLN A 403 -37.26 5.19 29.89
CA GLN A 403 -36.52 5.37 31.14
C GLN A 403 -36.42 6.86 31.52
N GLU A 404 -36.62 7.17 32.82
CA GLU A 404 -36.26 8.46 33.42
C GLU A 404 -34.81 8.39 33.93
N ASP A 405 -33.87 8.97 33.18
CA ASP A 405 -32.47 8.95 33.59
C ASP A 405 -32.20 10.04 34.65
N SER A 406 -32.23 9.63 35.92
CA SER A 406 -32.21 10.51 37.11
C SER A 406 -30.95 11.36 37.29
N LYS A 407 -29.87 11.09 36.54
CA LYS A 407 -28.59 11.81 36.68
C LYS A 407 -28.43 13.01 35.75
N PHE A 408 -29.17 13.10 34.64
CA PHE A 408 -29.06 14.18 33.65
C PHE A 408 -30.40 14.77 33.19
N GLY A 409 -31.53 14.28 33.70
CA GLY A 409 -32.85 14.88 33.46
C GLY A 409 -33.37 14.73 32.02
N ARG A 410 -32.89 13.75 31.25
CA ARG A 410 -33.43 13.43 29.93
C ARG A 410 -34.14 12.08 29.99
N ALA A 411 -35.46 12.10 29.81
CA ALA A 411 -36.25 10.89 29.63
C ALA A 411 -36.05 10.36 28.20
N SER A 412 -35.75 9.06 28.05
CA SER A 412 -35.68 8.40 26.75
C SER A 412 -37.08 8.02 26.28
N LYS A 413 -37.40 8.29 25.01
CA LYS A 413 -38.71 8.00 24.41
C LYS A 413 -38.63 6.77 23.50
N GLU A 414 -39.75 6.10 23.31
CA GLU A 414 -39.93 5.03 22.33
C GLU A 414 -39.91 5.61 20.92
N ILE A 415 -38.86 5.30 20.16
CA ILE A 415 -38.64 5.90 18.83
C ILE A 415 -38.79 4.90 17.69
N GLU A 416 -38.87 3.60 17.98
CA GLU A 416 -38.90 2.54 16.99
C GLU A 416 -39.71 1.33 17.51
N ARG A 417 -40.51 0.73 16.62
CA ARG A 417 -41.24 -0.52 16.85
C ARG A 417 -41.06 -1.42 15.64
N MET A 418 -40.69 -2.67 15.88
CA MET A 418 -40.54 -3.68 14.84
C MET A 418 -41.14 -5.00 15.31
N SER A 419 -41.84 -5.69 14.41
CA SER A 419 -42.47 -6.97 14.74
C SER A 419 -42.71 -7.80 13.48
N ILE A 420 -42.60 -9.12 13.62
CA ILE A 420 -43.07 -10.10 12.66
C ILE A 420 -44.52 -10.43 13.04
N ILE A 421 -45.49 -10.07 12.18
CA ILE A 421 -46.92 -10.30 12.47
C ILE A 421 -47.29 -11.78 12.28
N ASN A 422 -46.71 -12.40 11.26
CA ASN A 422 -46.84 -13.81 10.90
C ASN A 422 -45.64 -14.19 10.03
N SER A 423 -45.56 -15.45 9.57
CA SER A 423 -44.43 -15.96 8.78
C SER A 423 -44.23 -15.28 7.41
N THR A 424 -45.04 -14.27 7.05
CA THR A 424 -44.98 -13.57 5.76
C THR A 424 -44.96 -12.05 5.90
N GLN A 425 -45.04 -11.48 7.11
CA GLN A 425 -45.24 -10.04 7.30
C GLN A 425 -44.28 -9.41 8.31
N ILE A 426 -43.55 -8.40 7.83
CA ILE A 426 -42.66 -7.55 8.61
C ILE A 426 -43.31 -6.17 8.78
N LYS A 427 -43.36 -5.69 10.02
CA LYS A 427 -43.85 -4.35 10.37
C LYS A 427 -42.74 -3.55 11.02
N VAL A 428 -42.48 -2.35 10.51
CA VAL A 428 -41.52 -1.38 11.08
C VAL A 428 -42.21 -0.02 11.21
N GLU A 429 -42.11 0.62 12.37
CA GLU A 429 -42.69 1.93 12.68
C GLU A 429 -41.65 2.79 13.40
N ILE A 430 -41.38 4.00 12.92
CA ILE A 430 -40.38 4.90 13.52
C ILE A 430 -40.98 6.29 13.74
N ALA A 431 -40.73 6.85 14.93
CA ALA A 431 -41.12 8.20 15.31
C ALA A 431 -40.05 9.20 14.85
N ILE A 432 -40.01 9.47 13.55
CA ILE A 432 -38.92 10.16 12.84
C ILE A 432 -38.45 11.45 13.54
N ASN A 433 -39.37 12.36 13.87
CA ASN A 433 -39.05 13.67 14.43
C ASN A 433 -38.51 13.65 15.88
N ASN A 434 -38.43 12.47 16.53
CA ASN A 434 -37.84 12.32 17.86
C ASN A 434 -36.33 12.05 17.86
N TYR A 435 -35.74 11.65 16.73
CA TYR A 435 -34.30 11.36 16.65
C TYR A 435 -33.43 12.62 16.68
N GLY A 436 -33.90 13.71 16.05
CA GLY A 436 -33.19 14.99 15.96
C GLY A 436 -31.94 14.95 15.08
N PHE A 437 -31.73 15.96 14.25
CA PHE A 437 -30.51 16.08 13.42
C PHE A 437 -29.51 17.06 14.05
N TRP A 438 -28.22 16.70 14.01
CA TRP A 438 -27.15 17.64 14.33
C TRP A 438 -27.07 18.70 13.21
N LYS A 439 -27.16 19.99 13.55
CA LYS A 439 -27.27 21.10 12.57
C LYS A 439 -28.45 20.97 11.61
N ASP A 440 -29.62 20.65 12.16
CA ASP A 440 -30.87 20.46 11.43
C ASP A 440 -31.27 21.60 10.46
N GLU A 441 -30.82 22.84 10.75
CA GLU A 441 -31.03 24.02 9.90
C GLU A 441 -30.17 24.02 8.62
N GLU A 442 -29.04 23.29 8.62
CA GLU A 442 -28.13 23.19 7.47
C GLU A 442 -28.51 22.05 6.50
N TYR A 443 -29.39 21.12 6.91
CA TYR A 443 -29.73 19.93 6.14
C TYR A 443 -30.98 20.15 5.29
N THR A 444 -30.89 19.84 4.00
CA THR A 444 -32.09 19.74 3.15
C THR A 444 -32.91 18.51 3.54
N ASN A 445 -34.22 18.50 3.22
CA ASN A 445 -35.08 17.34 3.46
C ASN A 445 -34.55 16.06 2.78
N GLU A 446 -33.85 16.20 1.65
CA GLU A 446 -33.19 15.10 0.97
C GLU A 446 -32.00 14.54 1.75
N MET A 447 -31.17 15.41 2.34
CA MET A 447 -30.07 15.01 3.20
C MET A 447 -30.58 14.35 4.48
N LYS A 448 -31.67 14.86 5.07
CA LYS A 448 -32.34 14.25 6.23
C LYS A 448 -32.87 12.87 5.88
N ALA A 449 -33.56 12.72 4.75
CA ALA A 449 -34.06 11.43 4.28
C ALA A 449 -32.92 10.40 4.09
N LYS A 450 -31.83 10.77 3.42
CA LYS A 450 -30.66 9.89 3.24
C LYS A 450 -29.99 9.53 4.56
N THR A 451 -29.83 10.51 5.45
CA THR A 451 -29.21 10.30 6.76
C THR A 451 -30.10 9.47 7.68
N PHE A 452 -31.42 9.43 7.45
CA PHE A 452 -32.36 8.67 8.28
C PHE A 452 -32.69 7.28 7.71
N LEU A 453 -32.42 7.07 6.42
CA LEU A 453 -32.71 5.84 5.68
C LEU A 453 -32.16 4.58 6.37
N TRP A 454 -30.96 4.69 6.95
CA TRP A 454 -30.28 3.54 7.57
C TRP A 454 -31.09 2.92 8.73
N HIS A 455 -31.92 3.70 9.44
CA HIS A 455 -32.76 3.17 10.53
C HIS A 455 -33.78 2.16 10.00
N TYR A 456 -34.45 2.49 8.88
CA TYR A 456 -35.41 1.59 8.25
C TYR A 456 -34.74 0.40 7.59
N GLN A 457 -33.57 0.59 6.95
CA GLN A 457 -32.79 -0.51 6.36
C GLN A 457 -32.35 -1.50 7.44
N LYS A 458 -31.86 -1.00 8.58
CA LYS A 458 -31.46 -1.84 9.72
C LYS A 458 -32.64 -2.59 10.33
N ALA A 459 -33.77 -1.92 10.53
CA ALA A 459 -34.99 -2.54 11.04
C ALA A 459 -35.53 -3.62 10.08
N PHE A 460 -35.53 -3.35 8.77
CA PHE A 460 -35.88 -4.33 7.76
C PHE A 460 -34.96 -5.55 7.79
N GLU A 461 -33.63 -5.34 7.74
CA GLU A 461 -32.64 -6.42 7.77
C GLU A 461 -32.86 -7.32 8.98
N LYS A 462 -32.96 -6.73 10.17
CA LYS A 462 -33.15 -7.47 11.43
C LYS A 462 -34.39 -8.37 11.37
N MET A 463 -35.52 -7.81 10.95
CA MET A 463 -36.77 -8.57 10.87
C MET A 463 -36.75 -9.62 9.77
N PHE A 464 -36.08 -9.36 8.65
CA PHE A 464 -35.94 -10.33 7.57
C PHE A 464 -35.08 -11.52 7.99
N LEU A 465 -33.97 -11.26 8.67
CA LEU A 465 -33.10 -12.31 9.22
C LEU A 465 -33.83 -13.15 10.26
N GLU A 466 -34.54 -12.52 11.19
CA GLU A 466 -35.34 -13.23 12.19
C GLU A 466 -36.43 -14.10 11.53
N MET A 467 -37.10 -13.57 10.50
CA MET A 467 -38.12 -14.31 9.73
C MET A 467 -37.53 -15.50 8.96
N THR A 468 -36.26 -15.44 8.56
CA THR A 468 -35.54 -16.55 7.92
C THR A 468 -34.84 -17.48 8.92
N GLY A 469 -35.02 -17.26 10.22
CA GLY A 469 -34.54 -18.15 11.29
C GLY A 469 -33.20 -17.76 11.91
N LEU A 470 -32.66 -16.57 11.61
CA LEU A 470 -31.47 -16.02 12.26
C LEU A 470 -31.89 -14.92 13.25
N SER A 471 -32.04 -15.27 14.52
CA SER A 471 -32.28 -14.29 15.59
C SER A 471 -30.94 -13.73 16.11
N GLU A 472 -30.85 -12.42 16.29
CA GLU A 472 -29.77 -11.80 17.06
C GLU A 472 -29.93 -12.21 18.55
N GLU A 473 -29.00 -13.03 19.08
CA GLU A 473 -28.86 -13.28 20.53
C GLU A 473 -28.22 -12.09 21.24
#